data_AF-A0A257JKW4-F1
#
_entry.id   AF-A0A257JKW4-F1
#
_cell.length_a   1.000
_cell.length_b   1.000
_cell.length_c   1.000
_cell.angle_alpha   90.00
_cell.angle_beta   90.00
_cell.angle_gamma   90.00
#
_symmetry.space_group_name_H-M   'P 1'
#
loop_
_entity.id
_entity.type
_entity.pdbx_description
1 polymer ?
#
loop_
_entity_poly.entity_id
_entity_poly.type
_entity_poly.pdbx_seq_one_letter_code
_entity_poly.pdbx_strand_id
1 'polypeptide(L)'
;TTIAALLTIIGYSMNDTVVVFDRMRENMRKYKKMSLGDIIDLSTNETLSRTIITALTTFLALLGLTVVGGETMQVFTVIMLFGVFIGTYSSIYVAAPVLILWPPKRGAEKAAARTEADARP
;
A
#
# COMPACT_ATOMS: atom_id res chain seq x y z
N THR A 1 17.28 11.09 -18.13
CA THR A 1 16.33 11.44 -17.06
C THR A 1 15.20 10.44 -16.92
N THR A 2 14.64 9.90 -18.01
CA THR A 2 13.52 8.92 -17.96
C THR A 2 13.81 7.64 -17.16
N ILE A 3 14.97 7.00 -17.37
CA ILE A 3 15.33 5.77 -16.64
C ILE A 3 15.48 6.03 -15.13
N ALA A 4 16.07 7.17 -14.76
CA ALA A 4 16.19 7.58 -13.36
C ALA A 4 14.81 7.74 -12.71
N ALA A 5 13.86 8.40 -13.39
CA ALA A 5 12.49 8.54 -12.91
C ALA A 5 11.83 7.19 -12.66
N LEU A 6 11.95 6.25 -13.60
CA LEU A 6 11.37 4.91 -13.46
C LEU A 6 11.96 4.13 -12.27
N LEU A 7 13.28 4.17 -12.10
CA LEU A 7 13.95 3.53 -10.96
C LEU A 7 13.49 4.15 -9.62
N THR A 8 13.32 5.48 -9.57
CA THR A 8 12.83 6.16 -8.39
C THR A 8 11.38 5.78 -8.07
N ILE A 9 10.49 5.67 -9.06
CA ILE A 9 9.10 5.23 -8.84
C ILE A 9 9.05 3.82 -8.28
N ILE A 10 9.86 2.89 -8.82
CA ILE A 10 9.91 1.51 -8.33
C ILE A 10 10.33 1.50 -6.86
N GLY A 11 11.38 2.26 -6.49
CA GLY A 11 11.82 2.37 -5.10
C GLY A 11 10.77 2.98 -4.18
N TYR A 12 10.09 4.04 -4.62
CA TYR A 12 9.04 4.72 -3.86
C TYR A 12 7.84 3.79 -3.61
N SER A 13 7.33 3.14 -4.65
CA SER A 13 6.18 2.23 -4.54
C SER A 13 6.49 0.99 -3.71
N MET A 14 7.71 0.44 -3.84
CA MET A 14 8.15 -0.71 -3.05
C MET A 14 8.28 -0.36 -1.57
N ASN A 15 8.80 0.82 -1.25
CA ASN A 15 8.87 1.31 0.13
C ASN A 15 7.49 1.38 0.78
N ASP A 16 6.49 1.93 0.08
CA ASP A 16 5.13 2.03 0.60
C ASP A 16 4.48 0.65 0.81
N THR A 17 4.68 -0.23 -0.17
CA THR A 17 4.18 -1.62 -0.14
C THR A 17 4.76 -2.43 1.03
N VAL A 18 6.07 -2.33 1.30
CA VAL A 18 6.73 -3.05 2.40
C VAL A 18 6.20 -2.62 3.76
N VAL A 19 5.96 -1.32 3.98
CA VAL A 19 5.45 -0.80 5.25
C VAL A 19 4.04 -1.33 5.54
N VAL A 20 3.16 -1.32 4.52
CA VAL A 20 1.80 -1.86 4.64
C VAL A 20 1.83 -3.36 4.94
N PHE A 21 2.62 -4.13 4.17
CA PHE A 21 2.74 -5.58 4.37
C PHE A 21 3.34 -5.96 5.73
N ASP A 22 4.34 -5.22 6.21
CA ASP A 22 4.94 -5.49 7.52
C ASP A 22 3.93 -5.26 8.63
N ARG A 23 3.16 -4.16 8.57
CA ARG A 23 2.13 -3.87 9.58
C ARG A 23 1.01 -4.91 9.57
N MET A 24 0.56 -5.34 8.39
CA MET A 24 -0.40 -6.43 8.27
C MET A 24 0.12 -7.72 8.93
N ARG A 25 1.38 -8.06 8.67
CA ARG A 25 2.02 -9.26 9.25
C ARG A 25 2.13 -9.15 10.77
N GLU A 26 2.43 -7.97 11.29
CA GLU A 26 2.47 -7.68 12.73
C GLU A 26 1.08 -7.87 13.36
N ASN A 27 0.05 -7.27 12.78
CA ASN A 27 -1.33 -7.36 13.27
C ASN A 27 -1.88 -8.79 13.21
N MET A 28 -1.53 -9.58 12.18
CA MET A 28 -1.87 -11.01 12.14
C MET A 28 -1.23 -11.82 13.27
N ARG A 29 0.00 -11.48 13.68
CA ARG A 29 0.67 -12.17 14.80
C ARG A 29 0.09 -11.76 16.15
N LYS A 30 -0.29 -10.49 16.29
CA LYS A 30 -0.86 -9.91 17.52
C LYS A 30 -2.32 -10.33 17.73
N TYR A 31 -3.16 -10.26 16.69
CA TYR A 31 -4.60 -10.51 16.75
C TYR A 31 -4.99 -11.86 16.14
N LYS A 32 -4.51 -12.96 16.73
CA LYS A 32 -4.74 -14.34 16.24
C LYS A 32 -6.20 -14.79 16.17
N LYS A 33 -7.13 -14.05 16.81
CA LYS A 33 -8.58 -14.37 16.86
C LYS A 33 -9.44 -13.49 15.93
N MET A 34 -8.93 -12.38 15.40
CA MET A 34 -9.68 -11.50 14.47
C MET A 34 -9.81 -12.15 13.09
N SER A 35 -10.84 -11.73 12.35
CA SER A 35 -10.99 -12.13 10.95
C SER A 35 -9.94 -11.43 10.08
N LEU A 36 -9.59 -12.03 8.94
CA LEU A 36 -8.62 -11.43 8.02
C LEU A 36 -9.09 -10.05 7.51
N GLY A 37 -10.40 -9.87 7.31
CA GLY A 37 -10.98 -8.58 6.91
C GLY A 37 -10.75 -7.49 7.95
N ASP A 38 -11.01 -7.80 9.22
CA ASP A 38 -10.81 -6.82 10.30
C ASP A 38 -9.33 -6.47 10.49
N ILE A 39 -8.42 -7.43 10.25
CA ILE A 39 -6.97 -7.20 10.33
C ILE A 39 -6.51 -6.31 9.18
N ILE A 40 -7.04 -6.52 7.96
CA ILE A 40 -6.74 -5.67 6.81
C ILE A 40 -7.21 -4.25 7.10
N ASP A 41 -8.46 -4.06 7.54
CA ASP A 41 -9.00 -2.73 7.83
C ASP A 41 -8.20 -2.00 8.92
N LEU A 42 -7.88 -2.69 10.01
CA LEU A 42 -7.05 -2.14 11.09
C LEU A 42 -5.66 -1.74 10.58
N SER A 43 -5.00 -2.63 9.83
CA SER A 43 -3.63 -2.39 9.34
C SER A 43 -3.58 -1.28 8.30
N THR A 44 -4.59 -1.21 7.43
CA THR A 44 -4.75 -0.12 6.47
C THR A 44 -4.91 1.19 7.21
N ASN A 45 -5.81 1.30 8.19
CA ASN A 45 -6.02 2.54 8.92
C ASN A 45 -4.77 3.00 9.70
N GLU A 46 -4.03 2.07 10.33
CA GLU A 46 -2.78 2.39 11.03
C GLU A 46 -1.67 2.88 10.09
N THR A 47 -1.60 2.37 8.87
CA THR A 47 -0.58 2.77 7.89
C THR A 47 -1.00 3.97 7.05
N LEU A 48 -2.31 4.21 6.89
CA LEU A 48 -2.90 5.26 6.05
C LEU A 48 -2.37 6.65 6.38
N SER A 49 -2.29 7.00 7.68
CA SER A 49 -1.78 8.32 8.08
C SER A 49 -0.34 8.54 7.60
N ARG A 50 0.50 7.52 7.73
CA ARG A 50 1.90 7.60 7.30
C ARG A 50 2.00 7.69 5.78
N THR A 51 1.29 6.82 5.05
CA THR A 51 1.35 6.75 3.58
C THR A 51 0.79 8.01 2.94
N ILE A 52 -0.30 8.57 3.48
CA ILE A 52 -0.85 9.86 3.01
C ILE A 52 0.14 11.00 3.26
N ILE A 53 0.74 11.09 4.45
CA ILE A 53 1.68 12.17 4.76
C ILE A 53 2.91 12.11 3.85
N THR A 54 3.50 10.93 3.64
CA THR A 54 4.67 10.76 2.76
C THR A 54 4.31 11.01 1.29
N ALA A 55 3.14 10.56 0.83
CA ALA A 55 2.66 10.83 -0.52
C ALA A 55 2.40 12.32 -0.75
N LEU A 56 1.71 12.99 0.18
CA LEU A 56 1.40 14.41 0.08
C LEU A 56 2.66 15.28 0.10
N THR A 57 3.59 15.00 1.01
CA THR A 57 4.86 15.74 1.08
C THR A 57 5.71 15.56 -0.18
N THR A 58 5.78 14.34 -0.70
CA THR A 58 6.47 14.06 -1.98
C THR A 58 5.77 14.77 -3.13
N PHE A 59 4.44 14.73 -3.18
CA PHE A 59 3.64 15.40 -4.20
C PHE A 59 3.87 16.92 -4.19
N LEU A 60 3.83 17.56 -3.02
CA LEU A 60 4.08 19.00 -2.89
C LEU A 60 5.50 19.38 -3.34
N ALA A 61 6.51 18.57 -3.00
CA ALA A 61 7.88 18.79 -3.43
C ALA A 61 8.01 18.66 -4.96
N LEU A 62 7.41 17.63 -5.57
CA LEU A 62 7.40 17.43 -7.02
C LEU A 62 6.63 18.54 -7.74
N LEU A 63 5.56 19.06 -7.14
CA LEU A 63 4.77 20.15 -7.71
C LEU A 63 5.59 21.44 -7.78
N GLY A 64 6.28 21.79 -6.69
CA GLY A 64 7.23 22.91 -6.69
C GLY A 64 8.36 22.72 -7.70
N LEU A 65 8.91 21.51 -7.81
CA LEU A 65 9.97 21.20 -8.76
C LEU A 65 9.48 21.19 -10.22
N THR A 66 8.21 20.88 -10.47
CA THR A 66 7.62 20.96 -11.82
C THR A 66 7.47 22.40 -12.28
N VAL A 67 7.18 23.34 -11.36
CA VAL A 67 7.06 24.77 -11.68
C VAL A 67 8.43 25.46 -11.78
N VAL A 68 9.38 25.10 -10.92
CA VAL A 68 10.66 25.83 -10.78
C VAL A 68 11.87 25.08 -11.37
N GLY A 69 11.78 23.77 -11.61
CA GLY A 69 12.92 22.89 -11.91
C GLY A 69 13.49 22.95 -13.33
N GLY A 70 12.90 23.74 -14.23
CA GLY A 70 13.37 23.90 -15.61
C GLY A 70 13.11 22.70 -16.53
N GLU A 71 13.43 22.87 -17.81
CA GLU A 71 13.06 21.96 -18.91
C GLU A 71 13.62 20.53 -18.74
N THR A 72 14.86 20.42 -18.23
CA THR A 72 15.54 19.13 -18.03
C THR A 72 14.85 18.24 -16.99
N MET A 73 14.26 18.83 -15.94
CA MET A 73 13.64 18.10 -14.83
C MET A 73 12.14 17.90 -15.01
N GLN A 74 11.49 18.68 -15.89
CA GLN A 74 10.04 18.64 -16.09
C GLN A 74 9.54 17.25 -16.48
N VAL A 75 10.24 16.55 -17.38
CA VAL A 75 9.89 15.18 -17.77
C VAL A 75 10.05 14.21 -16.59
N PHE A 76 11.07 14.40 -15.76
CA PHE A 76 11.29 13.57 -14.57
C PHE A 76 10.19 13.79 -13.53
N THR A 77 9.87 15.05 -13.21
CA THR A 77 8.88 15.36 -12.17
C THR A 77 7.47 14.98 -12.58
N VAL A 78 7.09 15.16 -13.86
CA VAL A 78 5.79 14.72 -14.36
C VAL A 78 5.63 13.20 -14.25
N ILE A 79 6.64 12.42 -14.66
CA ILE A 79 6.62 10.96 -14.53
C ILE A 79 6.49 10.57 -13.05
N MET A 80 7.27 11.19 -12.16
CA MET A 80 7.20 10.97 -10.72
C MET A 80 5.84 11.33 -10.12
N LEU A 81 5.20 12.40 -10.59
CA LEU A 81 3.90 12.87 -10.10
C LEU A 81 2.83 11.79 -10.32
N PHE A 82 2.76 11.24 -11.54
CA PHE A 82 1.89 10.10 -11.84
C PHE A 82 2.30 8.84 -11.09
N GLY A 83 3.60 8.56 -10.98
CA GLY A 83 4.13 7.39 -10.29
C GLY A 83 3.79 7.35 -8.79
N VAL A 84 3.83 8.50 -8.11
CA VAL A 84 3.44 8.62 -6.70
C VAL A 84 1.95 8.32 -6.53
N PHE A 85 1.08 8.90 -7.35
CA PHE A 85 -0.36 8.63 -7.29
C PHE A 85 -0.69 7.15 -7.51
N ILE A 86 -0.14 6.54 -8.55
CA ILE A 86 -0.37 5.13 -8.86
C ILE A 86 0.23 4.24 -7.77
N GLY A 87 1.44 4.56 -7.29
CA GLY A 87 2.15 3.80 -6.27
C GLY A 87 1.42 3.77 -4.93
N THR A 88 0.93 4.92 -4.45
CA THR A 88 0.18 5.02 -3.18
C THR A 88 -1.20 4.37 -3.27
N TYR A 89 -1.87 4.46 -4.42
CA TYR A 89 -3.14 3.75 -4.60
C TYR A 89 -2.92 2.23 -4.65
N SER A 90 -1.90 1.78 -5.39
CA SER A 90 -1.60 0.36 -5.55
C SER A 90 -1.15 -0.30 -4.25
N SER A 91 -0.32 0.36 -3.43
CA SER A 91 0.19 -0.21 -2.17
C SER A 91 -0.95 -0.50 -1.17
N ILE A 92 -1.95 0.38 -1.10
CA ILE A 92 -3.09 0.27 -0.18
C ILE A 92 -4.10 -0.78 -0.66
N TYR A 93 -4.45 -0.77 -1.95
CA TYR A 93 -5.53 -1.60 -2.47
C TYR A 93 -5.10 -3.01 -2.90
N VAL A 94 -3.82 -3.25 -3.20
CA VAL A 94 -3.30 -4.59 -3.58
C VAL A 94 -2.95 -5.45 -2.36
N ALA A 95 -2.75 -4.84 -1.19
CA ALA A 95 -2.42 -5.58 0.03
C ALA A 95 -3.57 -6.49 0.52
N ALA A 96 -4.83 -6.06 0.36
CA ALA A 96 -6.01 -6.84 0.71
C ALA A 96 -6.18 -8.15 -0.11
N PRO A 97 -6.13 -8.14 -1.46
CA PRO A 97 -6.29 -9.35 -2.25
C PRO A 97 -5.11 -10.34 -2.14
N VAL A 98 -3.87 -9.89 -1.92
CA VAL A 98 -2.71 -10.79 -1.76
C VAL A 98 -2.88 -11.68 -0.52
N LEU A 99 -3.42 -11.15 0.57
CA LEU A 99 -3.66 -11.91 1.79
C LEU A 99 -4.81 -12.92 1.65
N ILE A 100 -5.80 -12.59 0.82
CA ILE A 100 -6.95 -13.46 0.52
C ILE A 100 -6.55 -14.58 -0.45
N LEU A 101 -5.67 -14.30 -1.41
CA LEU A 101 -5.17 -15.27 -2.40
C LEU A 101 -4.11 -16.21 -1.81
N TRP A 102 -3.32 -15.75 -0.83
CA TRP A 102 -2.34 -16.58 -0.13
C TRP A 102 -2.62 -16.64 1.38
N PRO A 103 -3.76 -17.21 1.80
CA PRO A 103 -4.06 -17.36 3.21
C PRO A 103 -2.99 -18.26 3.83
N PRO A 104 -2.28 -17.83 4.89
CA PRO A 104 -1.43 -18.74 5.65
C PRO A 104 -2.29 -19.92 6.07
N LYS A 105 -1.75 -21.15 6.07
CA LYS A 105 -2.44 -22.44 6.35
C LYS A 105 -3.40 -22.47 7.56
N ARG A 106 -3.40 -21.44 8.41
CA ARG A 106 -4.20 -21.26 9.63
C ARG A 106 -5.39 -20.28 9.46
N GLY A 107 -5.44 -19.49 8.38
CA GLY A 107 -6.53 -18.57 8.04
C GLY A 107 -7.63 -19.22 7.20
N ALA A 108 -7.26 -20.19 6.36
CA ALA A 108 -8.21 -20.99 5.56
C ALA A 108 -9.21 -21.77 6.44
N GLU A 109 -8.73 -22.31 7.57
CA GLU A 109 -9.54 -23.04 8.55
C GLU A 109 -10.59 -22.14 9.23
N LYS A 110 -10.28 -20.85 9.44
CA LYS A 110 -11.19 -19.88 10.06
C LYS A 110 -12.15 -19.21 9.08
N ALA A 111 -11.73 -19.03 7.82
CA ALA A 111 -12.61 -18.58 6.75
C ALA A 111 -13.70 -19.63 6.47
N ALA A 112 -13.31 -20.91 6.39
CA ALA A 112 -14.24 -22.04 6.27
C ALA A 112 -15.21 -22.10 7.46
N ALA A 113 -14.71 -21.94 8.70
CA ALA A 113 -15.54 -21.96 9.90
C ALA A 113 -16.55 -20.80 9.99
N ARG A 114 -16.28 -19.64 9.37
CA ARG A 114 -17.19 -18.49 9.36
C ARG A 114 -18.21 -18.56 8.22
N THR A 115 -17.86 -19.13 7.06
CA THR A 115 -18.83 -19.47 6.01
C THR A 115 -19.83 -20.52 6.49
N GLU A 116 -19.43 -21.49 7.31
CA GLU A 116 -20.36 -22.43 7.96
C GLU A 116 -21.22 -21.80 9.07
N ALA A 117 -20.71 -20.79 9.78
CA ALA A 117 -21.45 -20.11 10.86
C ALA A 117 -22.51 -19.13 10.34
N ASP A 118 -22.25 -18.47 9.21
CA ASP A 118 -23.17 -17.54 8.54
C ASP A 118 -24.22 -18.26 7.66
N ALA A 119 -24.00 -19.55 7.36
CA ALA A 119 -24.93 -20.40 6.61
C ALA A 119 -25.93 -21.17 7.50
N ARG A 120 -25.92 -20.97 8.82
CA ARG A 120 -26.95 -21.51 9.72
C ARG A 120 -28.02 -20.44 9.97
N PRO A 121 -29.30 -20.71 9.64
CA PRO A 121 -30.41 -19.77 9.81
C PRO A 121 -30.74 -19.50 11.28
#